data_AF-A0A9D7XQT6-F1
#
_entry.id   AF-A0A9D7XQT6-F1
#
_cell.length_a   1.000
_cell.length_b   1.000
_cell.length_c   1.000
_cell.angle_alpha   90.00
_cell.angle_beta   90.00
_cell.angle_gamma   90.00
#
_symmetry.space_group_name_H-M   'P 1'
#
loop_
_entity.id
_entity.type
_entity.pdbx_description
1 polymer ?
#
loop_
_entity_poly.entity_id
_entity_poly.type
_entity_poly.pdbx_seq_one_letter_code
_entity_poly.pdbx_strand_id
1 'polypeptide(L)'
;MVCVAVAHEGGYSELWVVKLDKDGIPQFSKPATSNVNGIALNRITTSKDGGFIVGGLGSDQNVKAKNIIMQIVLTKLDSLGNKEWDYLSPVNEDWFGLWEE
;
A
#
# COMPACT_ATOMS: atom_id res chain seq x y z
N MET A 1 -15.44 0.33 -3.52
CA MET A 1 -14.19 -0.17 -2.93
C MET A 1 -13.47 1.02 -2.33
N VAL A 2 -12.94 0.88 -1.12
CA VAL A 2 -12.20 1.94 -0.42
C VAL A 2 -10.87 1.36 0.06
N CYS A 3 -9.80 2.16 -0.01
CA CYS A 3 -8.54 1.87 0.66
C CYS A 3 -8.28 2.93 1.74
N VAL A 4 -7.79 2.51 2.90
CA VAL A 4 -7.41 3.40 4.01
C VAL A 4 -6.07 2.95 4.57
N ALA A 5 -5.30 3.88 5.14
CA ALA A 5 -4.14 3.53 5.94
C ALA A 5 -4.59 3.25 7.38
N VAL A 6 -4.16 2.12 7.94
CA VAL A 6 -4.43 1.71 9.32
C VAL A 6 -3.10 1.68 10.06
N ALA A 7 -2.97 2.45 11.14
CA ALA A 7 -1.80 2.44 11.99
C ALA A 7 -1.97 1.42 13.13
N HIS A 8 -0.88 0.75 13.51
CA HIS A 8 -0.86 -0.27 14.55
C HIS A 8 0.02 0.13 15.73
N GLU A 9 -0.24 -0.49 16.88
CA GLU A 9 0.67 -0.42 18.03
C GLU A 9 2.06 -0.94 17.60
N GLY A 10 3.10 -0.13 17.82
CA GLY A 10 4.46 -0.40 17.33
C GLY A 10 4.92 0.50 16.17
N GLY A 11 4.05 1.37 15.65
CA GLY A 11 4.43 2.46 14.74
C GLY A 11 4.49 2.10 13.26
N TYR A 12 4.08 0.89 12.88
CA TYR A 12 3.89 0.49 11.49
C TYR A 12 2.46 0.77 11.02
N SER A 13 2.24 0.78 9.71
CA SER A 13 0.93 1.01 9.11
C SER A 13 0.69 0.08 7.93
N GLU A 14 -0.57 -0.24 7.67
CA GLU A 14 -0.96 -1.10 6.56
C GLU A 14 -2.02 -0.40 5.71
N LEU A 15 -1.94 -0.57 4.39
CA LEU A 15 -3.07 -0.30 3.51
C LEU A 15 -4.11 -1.37 3.77
N TRP A 16 -5.32 -0.94 4.06
CA TRP A 16 -6.48 -1.78 4.30
C TRP A 16 -7.51 -1.54 3.21
N VAL A 17 -8.09 -2.62 2.67
CA VAL A 17 -9.08 -2.54 1.60
C VAL A 17 -10.41 -3.07 2.05
N VAL A 18 -11.46 -2.30 1.76
CA VAL A 18 -12.85 -2.66 2.02
C VAL A 18 -13.64 -2.64 0.72
N LYS A 19 -14.21 -3.79 0.38
CA LYS A 19 -15.22 -3.90 -0.68
C LYS A 19 -16.59 -3.78 -0.04
N LEU A 20 -17.39 -2.84 -0.53
CA LEU A 20 -18.77 -2.64 -0.13
C LEU A 20 -19.68 -3.01 -1.29
N ASP A 21 -20.87 -3.52 -1.00
CA ASP A 21 -21.94 -3.62 -1.98
C ASP A 21 -22.63 -2.27 -2.20
N LYS A 22 -23.71 -2.25 -2.99
CA LYS A 22 -24.47 -1.04 -3.33
C LYS A 22 -25.15 -0.38 -2.12
N ASP A 23 -25.37 -1.13 -1.04
CA ASP A 23 -26.05 -0.68 0.17
C ASP A 23 -25.05 -0.31 1.27
N GLY A 24 -23.75 -0.39 0.98
CA GLY A 24 -22.68 -0.06 1.92
C GLY A 24 -22.30 -1.21 2.86
N ILE A 25 -22.75 -2.44 2.58
CA ILE A 25 -22.43 -3.62 3.40
C ILE A 25 -21.07 -4.19 2.98
N PRO A 26 -20.14 -4.46 3.92
CA PRO A 26 -18.86 -5.08 3.60
C PRO A 26 -19.02 -6.46 2.96
N GLN A 27 -18.50 -6.61 1.74
CA GLN A 27 -18.31 -7.90 1.07
C GLN A 27 -16.98 -8.55 1.46
N PHE A 28 -15.94 -7.74 1.65
CA PHE A 28 -14.69 -8.15 2.31
C PHE A 28 -13.97 -6.97 2.95
N SER A 29 -13.11 -7.27 3.91
CA SER A 29 -12.26 -6.32 4.64
C SER A 29 -10.96 -7.02 4.97
N LYS A 30 -9.84 -6.58 4.37
CA LYS A 30 -8.54 -7.28 4.48
C LYS A 30 -7.37 -6.28 4.44
N PRO A 31 -6.23 -6.60 5.11
CA PRO A 31 -4.99 -5.89 4.87
C PRO A 31 -4.53 -6.17 3.44
N ALA A 32 -4.07 -5.12 2.75
CA ALA A 32 -3.50 -5.20 1.41
C ALA A 32 -1.98 -5.26 1.48
N THR A 33 -1.34 -4.32 2.19
CA THR A 33 0.11 -4.36 2.40
C THR A 33 0.42 -4.99 3.75
N SER A 34 1.58 -5.61 3.85
CA SER A 34 2.19 -6.01 5.12
C SER A 34 3.52 -5.28 5.29
N ASN A 35 3.90 -4.95 6.53
CA ASN A 35 5.28 -4.59 6.89
C ASN A 35 5.80 -3.26 6.32
N VAL A 36 4.94 -2.23 6.25
CA VAL A 36 5.32 -0.89 5.75
C VAL A 36 5.19 0.14 6.87
N ASN A 37 6.12 1.07 6.96
CA ASN A 37 6.06 2.18 7.90
C ASN A 37 5.56 3.46 7.19
N GLY A 38 4.76 4.25 7.89
CA GLY A 38 4.42 5.62 7.49
C GLY A 38 3.73 5.72 6.13
N ILE A 39 2.57 5.07 5.98
CA ILE A 39 1.84 5.06 4.71
C ILE A 39 1.11 6.39 4.47
N ALA A 40 1.42 7.03 3.34
CA ALA A 40 0.76 8.25 2.86
C ALA A 40 0.32 8.10 1.39
N LEU A 41 -0.54 9.02 0.94
CA LEU A 41 -0.98 9.15 -0.46
C LEU A 41 -1.57 7.86 -1.06
N ASN A 42 -2.40 7.16 -0.28
CA ASN A 42 -2.93 5.87 -0.66
C ASN A 42 -4.01 5.97 -1.76
N ARG A 43 -3.94 5.06 -2.73
CA ARG A 43 -4.87 4.95 -3.85
C ARG A 43 -5.18 3.50 -4.16
N ILE A 44 -6.35 3.28 -4.74
CA ILE A 44 -6.77 1.98 -5.27
C ILE A 44 -7.38 2.17 -6.65
N THR A 45 -7.08 1.25 -7.56
CA THR A 45 -7.66 1.20 -8.90
C THR A 45 -7.95 -0.25 -9.30
N THR A 46 -8.91 -0.45 -10.20
CA THR A 46 -9.20 -1.77 -10.80
C THR A 46 -8.19 -2.11 -11.89
N SER A 47 -7.77 -3.37 -11.96
CA SER A 47 -6.96 -3.89 -13.06
C SER A 47 -7.82 -4.55 -14.15
N LYS A 48 -7.24 -4.73 -15.34
CA LYS A 48 -7.96 -5.28 -16.51
C LYS A 48 -8.45 -6.72 -16.33
N ASP A 49 -7.80 -7.47 -15.46
CA ASP A 49 -8.16 -8.85 -15.09
C ASP A 49 -9.28 -8.93 -14.02
N GLY A 50 -9.84 -7.79 -13.60
CA GLY A 50 -10.90 -7.74 -12.58
C GLY A 50 -10.40 -7.73 -11.13
N GLY A 51 -9.08 -7.69 -10.93
CA GLY A 51 -8.46 -7.44 -9.63
C GLY A 51 -8.29 -5.95 -9.29
N PHE A 52 -7.40 -5.67 -8.34
CA PHE A 52 -7.14 -4.32 -7.84
C PHE A 52 -5.66 -4.05 -7.64
N ILE A 53 -5.21 -2.85 -7.97
CA ILE A 53 -3.88 -2.35 -7.59
C ILE A 53 -4.09 -1.30 -6.50
N VAL A 54 -3.43 -1.52 -5.36
CA VAL A 54 -3.43 -0.65 -4.21
C VAL A 54 -2.01 -0.11 -4.06
N GLY A 55 -1.85 1.16 -3.73
CA GLY A 55 -0.51 1.69 -3.52
C GLY A 55 -0.48 3.01 -2.79
N GLY A 56 0.72 3.42 -2.43
CA GLY A 56 1.00 4.66 -1.72
C GLY A 56 2.51 4.83 -1.55
N LEU A 57 2.88 5.76 -0.66
CA LEU A 57 4.25 5.95 -0.24
C LEU A 57 4.42 5.43 1.18
N GLY A 58 5.47 4.66 1.43
CA GLY A 58 5.83 4.16 2.75
C GLY A 58 7.27 3.67 2.75
N SER A 59 7.76 3.09 3.84
CA SER A 59 9.11 2.51 3.88
C SER A 59 9.08 1.08 4.39
N ASP A 60 10.05 0.26 3.98
CA ASP A 60 10.23 -1.08 4.55
C ASP A 60 10.43 -0.97 6.07
N GLN A 61 9.62 -1.71 6.84
CA GLN A 61 9.70 -1.71 8.30
C GLN A 61 11.07 -2.14 8.86
N ASN A 62 11.84 -2.89 8.09
CA ASN A 62 13.15 -3.40 8.49
C ASN A 62 14.26 -2.36 8.29
N VAL A 63 13.99 -1.30 7.51
CA VAL A 63 14.95 -0.22 7.28
C VAL A 63 14.89 0.75 8.46
N LYS A 64 15.80 0.55 9.43
CA LYS A 64 15.99 1.42 10.61
C LYS A 64 16.75 2.72 10.30
N ALA A 65 16.68 3.21 9.06
CA ALA A 65 17.45 4.39 8.66
C ALA A 65 16.83 5.66 9.25
N LYS A 66 17.65 6.48 9.90
CA LYS A 66 17.28 7.80 10.47
C LYS A 66 16.78 8.82 9.44
N ASN A 67 16.96 8.52 8.14
CA ASN A 67 16.44 9.32 7.03
C ASN A 67 15.34 8.50 6.37
N ILE A 68 14.10 8.95 6.47
CA ILE A 68 12.93 8.27 5.88
C ILE A 68 13.07 8.36 4.37
N ILE A 69 13.49 7.27 3.73
CA ILE A 69 13.38 7.10 2.28
C ILE A 69 11.96 6.59 2.04
N MET A 70 11.09 7.44 1.51
CA MET A 70 9.77 6.99 1.05
C MET A 70 9.95 6.18 -0.23
N GLN A 71 9.50 4.94 -0.20
CA GLN A 71 9.42 4.03 -1.33
C GLN A 71 7.98 4.01 -1.86
N ILE A 72 7.86 3.76 -3.15
CA ILE A 72 6.58 3.39 -3.74
C ILE A 72 6.25 1.98 -3.28
N VAL A 73 5.10 1.80 -2.67
CA VAL A 73 4.56 0.48 -2.32
C VAL A 73 3.36 0.22 -3.20
N LEU A 74 3.36 -0.91 -3.91
CA LEU A 74 2.22 -1.40 -4.68
C LEU A 74 1.89 -2.83 -4.25
N THR A 75 0.61 -3.12 -4.10
CA THR A 75 0.09 -4.47 -3.92
C THR A 75 -0.98 -4.74 -4.96
N LYS A 76 -0.88 -5.89 -5.63
CA LYS A 76 -1.94 -6.43 -6.46
C LYS A 76 -2.79 -7.42 -5.70
N LEU A 77 -4.10 -7.25 -5.84
CA LEU A 77 -5.12 -8.15 -5.34
C LEU A 77 -5.90 -8.76 -6.52
N ASP A 78 -6.38 -9.99 -6.34
CA ASP A 78 -7.38 -10.61 -7.20
C ASP A 78 -8.78 -10.00 -6.97
N SER A 79 -9.80 -10.47 -7.70
CA SER A 79 -11.18 -9.96 -7.61
C SER A 79 -11.87 -10.24 -6.25
N LEU A 80 -11.32 -11.17 -5.47
CA LEU A 80 -11.75 -11.58 -4.12
C LEU A 80 -10.93 -10.91 -3.00
N GLY A 81 -9.99 -10.03 -3.37
CA GLY A 81 -9.13 -9.31 -2.44
C GLY A 81 -7.98 -10.16 -1.87
N ASN A 82 -7.60 -11.26 -2.52
CA ASN A 82 -6.42 -12.03 -2.13
C ASN A 82 -5.17 -11.44 -2.79
N LYS A 83 -4.06 -11.41 -2.07
CA LYS A 83 -2.81 -10.86 -2.57
C LYS A 83 -2.19 -11.75 -3.64
N GLU A 84 -1.83 -11.14 -4.77
CA GLU A 84 -1.11 -11.78 -5.87
C GLU A 84 0.38 -11.45 -5.83
N TRP A 85 0.74 -10.17 -5.63
CA TRP A 85 2.13 -9.73 -5.49
C TRP A 85 2.23 -8.40 -4.74
N ASP A 86 3.43 -8.15 -4.20
CA ASP A 86 3.86 -6.86 -3.65
C ASP A 86 5.05 -6.33 -4.46
N TYR A 87 5.17 -5.01 -4.50
CA TYR A 87 6.32 -4.31 -5.06
C TYR A 87 6.69 -3.15 -4.14
N LEU A 88 7.98 -3.06 -3.79
CA LEU A 88 8.59 -1.90 -3.17
C LEU A 88 9.63 -1.34 -4.14
N SER A 89 9.60 -0.03 -4.41
CA SER A 89 10.65 0.59 -5.21
C SER A 89 12.01 0.49 -4.51
N PRO A 90 13.13 0.40 -5.24
CA PRO A 90 14.46 0.47 -4.65
C PRO A 90 14.68 1.78 -3.87
N VAL A 91 15.54 1.73 -2.84
CA VAL A 91 15.85 2.88 -1.97
C VAL A 91 16.89 3.84 -2.56
N ASN A 92 17.59 3.42 -3.61
CA ASN A 92 18.71 4.12 -4.25
C ASN A 92 18.34 4.70 -5.63
N GLU A 93 17.05 4.71 -5.98
CA GLU A 93 16.56 5.30 -7.21
C GLU A 93 15.89 6.63 -6.88
N ASP A 94 16.27 7.69 -7.58
CA ASP A 94 15.65 9.00 -7.43
C ASP A 94 14.39 9.10 -8.29
N TRP A 95 13.29 8.59 -7.76
CA TRP A 95 11.98 8.68 -8.41
C TRP A 95 11.37 10.08 -8.33
N PHE A 96 11.91 10.96 -7.48
CA PHE A 96 11.33 12.26 -7.14
C PHE A 96 12.19 13.46 -7.54
N GLY A 97 13.38 13.24 -8.12
CA GLY A 97 14.32 14.30 -8.45
C GLY A 97 14.90 15.01 -7.22
N LEU A 98 15.01 14.31 -6.08
CA LEU A 98 15.44 14.88 -4.80
C LEU A 98 16.95 14.75 -4.54
N TRP A 99 17.68 14.08 -5.45
CA TRP A 99 19.13 13.93 -5.38
C TRP A 99 19.77 14.70 -6.54
N GLU A 100 19.96 16.02 -6.38
CA GLU A 100 20.93 16.77 -7.18
C GLU A 100 22.29 16.70 -6.46
N GLU A 101 23.35 16.35 -7.20
CA GLU A 101 24.76 16.47 -6.77
C GLU A 101 25.19 17.94 -6.64
#